data_AF-A0A0F4GLK3-F1
#
_entry.id   AF-A0A0F4GLK3-F1
#
_cell.length_a   1.000
_cell.length_b   1.000
_cell.length_c   1.000
_cell.angle_alpha   90.00
_cell.angle_beta   90.00
_cell.angle_gamma   90.00
#
_symmetry.space_group_name_H-M   'P 1'
#
loop_
_entity.id
_entity.type
_entity.pdbx_description
1 polymer ?
#
loop_
_entity_poly.entity_id
_entity_poly.type
_entity_poly.pdbx_seq_one_letter_code
_entity_poly.pdbx_strand_id
1 'polypeptide(L)'
;MANAVTFSDYKPQAGVESAFKDFLQALYSAAEDPKATNGFTDFFVPTTGKLVVRSLHGTGASEILAIKEKLMPMDGHKHWNHYPGVAKVGSETDTSKIYNVVGQIDSRYDGGNCSSAQCVASL
;
A
#
# COMPACT_ATOMS: atom_id res chain seq x y z
N MET A 1 -0.86 3.64 18.76
CA MET A 1 0.14 4.08 17.75
C MET A 1 -0.12 3.24 16.52
N ALA A 2 -0.22 3.83 15.32
CA ALA A 2 -0.21 3.04 14.09
C ALA A 2 1.09 2.23 14.11
N ASN A 3 1.00 0.90 14.05
CA ASN A 3 2.18 0.08 13.88
C ASN A 3 2.69 0.40 12.47
N ALA A 4 3.89 0.96 12.36
CA ALA A 4 4.51 1.18 11.06
C ALA A 4 4.63 -0.16 10.31
N VAL A 5 4.47 -0.12 9.00
CA VAL A 5 4.69 -1.24 8.08
C VAL A 5 5.94 -2.05 8.47
N THR A 6 5.82 -3.37 8.48
CA THR A 6 6.90 -4.26 8.95
C THR A 6 7.59 -4.93 7.77
N PHE A 7 8.87 -4.60 7.56
CA PHE A 7 9.70 -5.10 6.45
C PHE A 7 10.60 -6.30 6.83
N SER A 8 10.30 -7.02 7.92
CA SER A 8 11.11 -8.16 8.40
C SER A 8 11.34 -9.22 7.33
N ASP A 9 10.33 -9.43 6.48
CA ASP A 9 10.32 -10.48 5.45
C ASP A 9 10.59 -9.93 4.03
N TYR A 10 10.94 -8.65 3.93
CA TYR A 10 11.16 -7.99 2.65
C TYR A 10 12.38 -8.56 1.94
N LYS A 11 12.15 -9.13 0.75
CA LYS A 11 13.14 -9.85 -0.06
C LYS A 11 13.11 -9.30 -1.49
N PRO A 12 13.86 -8.23 -1.78
CA PRO A 12 13.98 -7.72 -3.14
C PRO A 12 14.73 -8.74 -4.00
N GLN A 13 14.20 -8.99 -5.20
CA GLN A 13 14.84 -9.83 -6.21
C GLN A 13 15.78 -8.99 -7.10
N ALA A 14 16.51 -9.66 -7.98
CA ALA A 14 17.36 -8.99 -8.96
C ALA A 14 16.57 -7.94 -9.77
N GLY A 15 17.20 -6.78 -10.00
CA GLY A 15 16.61 -5.67 -10.75
C GLY A 15 15.73 -4.73 -9.94
N VAL A 16 15.45 -5.04 -8.65
CA VAL A 16 14.78 -4.11 -7.73
C VAL A 16 15.80 -3.19 -7.07
N GLU A 17 15.58 -1.89 -7.24
CA GLU A 17 16.41 -0.81 -6.74
C GLU A 17 16.35 -0.73 -5.22
N SER A 18 17.46 -0.41 -4.57
CA SER A 18 17.49 -0.22 -3.11
C SER A 18 16.51 0.85 -2.63
N ALA A 19 16.38 1.94 -3.40
CA ALA A 19 15.46 3.04 -3.12
C ALA A 19 13.97 2.62 -3.16
N PHE A 20 13.64 1.51 -3.85
CA PHE A 20 12.26 1.02 -3.90
C PHE A 20 11.74 0.61 -2.52
N LYS A 21 12.62 0.13 -1.63
CA LYS A 21 12.24 -0.21 -0.26
C LYS A 21 11.73 1.03 0.50
N ASP A 22 12.44 2.15 0.40
CA ASP A 22 12.10 3.39 1.11
C ASP A 22 10.80 3.99 0.56
N PHE A 23 10.63 3.96 -0.77
CA PHE A 23 9.37 4.34 -1.42
C PHE A 23 8.20 3.49 -0.92
N LEU A 24 8.34 2.16 -0.92
CA LEU A 24 7.30 1.23 -0.50
C LEU A 24 6.94 1.42 0.97
N GLN A 25 7.95 1.63 1.81
CA GLN A 25 7.75 1.87 3.24
C GLN A 25 6.96 3.16 3.48
N ALA A 26 7.29 4.24 2.77
CA ALA A 26 6.58 5.51 2.90
C ALA A 26 5.12 5.40 2.41
N LEU A 27 4.90 4.75 1.25
CA LEU A 27 3.56 4.52 0.70
C LEU A 27 2.68 3.70 1.66
N TYR A 28 3.17 2.56 2.16
CA TYR A 28 2.40 1.71 3.07
C TYR A 28 2.19 2.36 4.43
N SER A 29 3.16 3.11 4.95
CA SER A 29 2.95 3.88 6.18
C SER A 29 1.82 4.90 6.03
N ALA A 30 1.75 5.60 4.89
CA ALA A 30 0.65 6.52 4.60
C ALA A 30 -0.69 5.80 4.39
N ALA A 31 -0.68 4.59 3.81
CA ALA A 31 -1.89 3.77 3.66
C ALA A 31 -2.45 3.28 5.00
N GLU A 32 -1.57 2.98 5.96
CA GLU A 32 -1.89 2.45 7.29
C GLU A 32 -2.32 3.52 8.30
N ASP A 33 -2.11 4.81 8.01
CA ASP A 33 -2.48 5.92 8.90
C ASP A 33 -3.93 6.40 8.65
N PRO A 34 -4.85 6.22 9.62
CA PRO A 34 -5.90 7.15 10.01
C PRO A 34 -6.23 8.29 9.06
N LYS A 35 -5.31 9.22 9.18
CA LYS A 35 -5.50 10.63 8.98
C LYS A 35 -4.70 11.12 7.78
N ALA A 36 -3.90 10.24 7.17
CA ALA A 36 -3.18 10.56 5.96
C ALA A 36 -4.16 10.81 4.81
N THR A 37 -4.15 12.04 4.31
CA THR A 37 -4.91 12.46 3.12
C THR A 37 -3.93 12.68 1.97
N ASN A 38 -3.43 13.91 1.83
CA ASN A 38 -2.45 14.29 0.81
C ASN A 38 -1.18 13.44 0.91
N GLY A 39 -0.71 13.17 2.13
CA GLY A 39 0.44 12.30 2.37
C GLY A 39 0.30 10.88 1.82
N PHE A 40 -0.92 10.41 1.49
CA PHE A 40 -1.14 9.18 0.73
C PHE A 40 -1.33 9.44 -0.77
N THR A 41 -2.12 10.46 -1.16
CA THR A 41 -2.40 10.72 -2.57
C THR A 41 -1.21 11.26 -3.35
N ASP A 42 -0.21 11.86 -2.68
CA ASP A 42 0.99 12.43 -3.31
C ASP A 42 1.93 11.35 -3.91
N PHE A 43 1.72 10.07 -3.57
CA PHE A 43 2.41 8.95 -4.23
C PHE A 43 1.85 8.62 -5.62
N PHE A 44 0.71 9.21 -6.00
CA PHE A 44 0.03 8.95 -7.26
C PHE A 44 0.14 10.15 -8.19
N VAL A 45 0.14 9.91 -9.50
CA VAL A 45 0.06 11.00 -10.48
C VAL A 45 -1.27 11.75 -10.25
N PRO A 46 -1.29 13.07 -10.01
CA PRO A 46 -2.44 13.76 -9.43
C PRO A 46 -3.79 13.55 -10.13
N THR A 47 -3.78 13.42 -11.46
CA THR A 47 -4.99 13.31 -12.29
C THR A 47 -5.16 11.94 -12.95
N THR A 48 -4.08 11.22 -13.21
CA THR A 48 -4.10 9.95 -13.97
C THR A 48 -3.69 8.75 -13.15
N GLY A 49 -3.16 8.97 -11.93
CA GLY A 49 -2.81 7.92 -10.99
C GLY A 49 -4.04 7.12 -10.62
N LYS A 50 -3.84 5.83 -10.38
CA LYS A 50 -4.92 4.89 -10.11
C LYS A 50 -4.63 4.08 -8.87
N LEU A 51 -5.66 3.86 -8.06
CA LEU A 51 -5.67 2.85 -7.02
C LEU A 51 -6.73 1.82 -7.37
N VAL A 52 -6.32 0.56 -7.46
CA VAL A 52 -7.21 -0.57 -7.67
C VAL A 52 -7.04 -1.56 -6.52
N VAL A 53 -8.11 -1.78 -5.77
CA VAL A 53 -8.14 -2.74 -4.66
C VAL A 53 -9.34 -3.64 -4.83
N ARG A 54 -9.10 -4.88 -5.30
CA ARG A 54 -10.15 -5.83 -5.68
C ARG A 54 -11.10 -5.21 -6.73
N SER A 55 -12.36 -4.96 -6.36
CA SER A 55 -13.38 -4.34 -7.21
C SER A 55 -13.53 -2.83 -7.02
N LEU A 56 -12.68 -2.21 -6.19
CA LEU A 56 -12.63 -0.77 -5.99
C LEU A 56 -11.63 -0.18 -6.98
N HIS A 57 -12.07 0.77 -7.78
CA HIS A 57 -11.27 1.48 -8.77
C HIS A 57 -11.41 2.97 -8.53
N GLY A 58 -10.28 3.67 -8.40
CA GLY A 58 -10.25 5.12 -8.25
C GLY A 58 -9.17 5.72 -9.12
N THR A 59 -9.48 6.83 -9.77
CA THR A 59 -8.57 7.61 -10.60
C THR A 59 -8.47 9.04 -10.07
N GLY A 60 -7.24 9.53 -9.92
CA GLY A 60 -6.97 10.84 -9.34
C GLY A 60 -7.18 10.90 -7.82
N ALA A 61 -6.64 11.95 -7.21
CA ALA A 61 -6.50 12.05 -5.75
C ALA A 61 -7.83 11.85 -4.97
N SER A 62 -8.93 12.46 -5.43
CA SER A 62 -10.22 12.40 -4.71
C SER A 62 -10.81 10.99 -4.65
N GLU A 63 -10.81 10.25 -5.76
CA GLU A 63 -11.34 8.89 -5.78
C GLU A 63 -10.42 7.90 -5.04
N ILE A 64 -9.11 8.11 -5.13
CA ILE A 64 -8.10 7.34 -4.40
C ILE A 64 -8.29 7.52 -2.89
N LEU A 65 -8.47 8.76 -2.43
CA LEU A 65 -8.71 9.05 -1.01
C LEU A 65 -10.02 8.41 -0.54
N ALA A 66 -11.09 8.50 -1.33
CA ALA A 66 -12.37 7.86 -1.01
C ALA A 66 -12.25 6.33 -0.87
N ILE A 67 -11.38 5.68 -1.66
CA ILE A 67 -11.08 4.26 -1.49
C ILE A 67 -10.30 4.01 -0.20
N LYS A 68 -9.27 4.81 0.09
CA LYS A 68 -8.51 4.70 1.33
C LYS A 68 -9.43 4.78 2.55
N GLU A 69 -10.30 5.77 2.62
CA GLU A 69 -11.22 5.97 3.75
C GLU A 69 -12.24 4.83 3.92
N LYS A 70 -12.64 4.18 2.81
CA LYS A 70 -13.47 2.96 2.88
C LYS A 70 -12.70 1.76 3.45
N LEU A 71 -11.44 1.62 3.07
CA LEU A 71 -10.59 0.51 3.50
C LEU A 71 -10.07 0.70 4.91
N MET A 72 -9.82 1.94 5.31
CA MET A 72 -9.19 2.31 6.57
C MET A 72 -9.91 3.58 7.08
N PRO A 73 -11.02 3.40 7.83
CA PRO A 73 -11.86 4.51 8.30
C PRO A 73 -11.16 5.43 9.31
N MET A 74 -11.50 6.71 9.27
CA MET A 74 -10.86 7.76 10.09
C MET A 74 -11.22 7.73 11.58
N ASP A 75 -12.27 7.00 11.95
CA ASP A 75 -12.72 6.84 13.35
C ASP A 75 -11.77 5.94 14.17
N GLY A 76 -10.78 5.31 13.53
CA GLY A 76 -9.66 4.63 14.19
C GLY A 76 -9.97 3.25 14.77
N HIS A 77 -11.20 2.75 14.60
CA HIS A 77 -11.59 1.43 15.12
C HIS A 77 -10.97 0.25 14.34
N LYS A 78 -10.42 0.53 13.15
CA LYS A 78 -9.74 -0.45 12.29
C LYS A 78 -8.25 -0.12 12.20
N HIS A 79 -7.43 -1.16 12.33
CA HIS A 79 -5.99 -1.13 12.14
C HIS A 79 -5.61 -1.99 10.95
N TRP A 80 -4.69 -1.47 10.14
CA TRP A 80 -4.20 -2.16 8.96
C TRP A 80 -2.67 -2.24 9.02
N ASN A 81 -2.10 -3.40 8.71
CA ASN A 81 -0.65 -3.58 8.65
C ASN A 81 -0.26 -4.39 7.43
N HIS A 82 0.68 -3.84 6.64
CA HIS A 82 1.33 -4.51 5.54
C HIS A 82 2.61 -5.20 6.05
N TYR A 83 2.83 -6.41 5.53
CA TYR A 83 4.03 -7.22 5.72
C TYR A 83 4.57 -7.57 4.34
N PRO A 84 5.38 -6.68 3.72
CA PRO A 84 5.89 -6.89 2.38
C PRO A 84 6.90 -8.04 2.38
N GLY A 85 6.71 -9.00 1.47
CA GLY A 85 7.60 -10.14 1.29
C GLY A 85 8.49 -9.97 0.07
N VAL A 86 8.24 -10.75 -0.98
CA VAL A 86 9.05 -10.74 -2.20
C VAL A 86 8.68 -9.55 -3.07
N ALA A 87 9.65 -8.69 -3.37
CA ALA A 87 9.53 -7.65 -4.40
C ALA A 87 10.32 -8.06 -5.63
N LYS A 88 9.72 -7.93 -6.82
CA LYS A 88 10.37 -8.23 -8.10
C LYS A 88 9.95 -7.24 -9.18
N VAL A 89 10.78 -7.08 -10.21
CA VAL A 89 10.37 -6.37 -11.43
C VAL A 89 9.34 -7.23 -12.17
N GLY A 90 8.14 -6.68 -12.37
CA GLY A 90 7.08 -7.29 -13.17
C GLY A 90 7.24 -7.03 -14.65
N SER A 91 7.60 -5.80 -15.01
CA SER A 91 7.92 -5.38 -16.37
C SER A 91 8.74 -4.11 -16.33
N GLU A 92 9.57 -3.89 -17.34
CA GLU A 92 10.39 -2.69 -17.47
C GLU A 92 10.49 -2.32 -18.95
N THR A 93 10.33 -1.03 -19.23
CA THR A 93 10.50 -0.37 -20.52
C THR A 93 11.32 0.90 -20.30
N ASP A 94 11.72 1.57 -21.38
CA ASP A 94 12.52 2.80 -21.30
C ASP A 94 11.84 3.95 -20.52
N THR A 95 10.52 3.89 -20.34
CA THR A 95 9.72 4.95 -19.70
C THR A 95 8.91 4.49 -18.50
N SER A 96 8.90 3.20 -18.19
CA SER A 96 8.09 2.67 -17.08
C SER A 96 8.68 1.39 -16.51
N LYS A 97 8.56 1.25 -15.20
CA LYS A 97 8.96 0.05 -14.45
C LYS A 97 7.87 -0.30 -13.47
N ILE A 98 7.44 -1.56 -13.50
CA ILE A 98 6.40 -2.09 -12.63
C ILE A 98 7.05 -3.03 -11.63
N TYR A 99 6.77 -2.83 -10.35
CA TYR A 99 7.20 -3.70 -9.28
C TYR A 99 6.02 -4.53 -8.78
N ASN A 100 6.22 -5.85 -8.70
CA ASN A 100 5.27 -6.75 -8.07
C ASN A 100 5.77 -7.10 -6.67
N VAL A 101 4.95 -6.81 -5.67
CA VAL A 101 5.22 -7.11 -4.26
C VAL A 101 4.20 -8.13 -3.78
N VAL A 102 4.67 -9.32 -3.40
CA VAL A 102 3.86 -10.33 -2.73
C VAL A 102 4.08 -10.19 -1.23
N GLY A 103 3.01 -10.11 -0.46
CA GLY A 103 3.09 -9.94 0.98
C GLY A 103 1.86 -10.45 1.70
N GLN A 104 1.76 -10.05 2.95
CA GLN A 104 0.60 -10.28 3.80
C GLN A 104 0.06 -8.94 4.28
N ILE A 105 -1.23 -8.93 4.54
CA ILE A 105 -1.95 -7.81 5.11
C ILE A 105 -2.78 -8.32 6.29
N ASP A 106 -2.61 -7.69 7.45
CA ASP A 106 -3.42 -7.97 8.64
C ASP A 106 -4.41 -6.84 8.89
N SER A 107 -5.69 -7.17 9.04
CA SER A 107 -6.73 -6.24 9.48
C SER A 107 -7.17 -6.59 10.90
N ARG A 108 -7.20 -5.59 11.78
CA ARG A 108 -7.69 -5.74 13.15
C ARG A 108 -8.75 -4.70 13.44
N TYR A 109 -9.72 -5.06 14.26
CA TYR A 109 -10.75 -4.16 14.76
C TYR A 109 -10.67 -4.09 16.28
N ASP A 110 -10.78 -2.89 16.83
CA ASP A 110 -10.96 -2.69 18.26
C ASP A 110 -12.21 -3.46 18.71
N GLY A 111 -12.07 -4.30 19.73
CA GLY A 111 -13.16 -5.18 20.19
C GLY A 111 -13.13 -6.62 19.66
N GLY A 112 -12.14 -7.01 18.85
CA GLY A 112 -11.67 -8.40 18.82
C GLY A 112 -11.65 -9.15 17.48
N ASN A 113 -12.03 -8.55 16.36
CA ASN A 113 -11.92 -9.22 15.05
C ASN A 113 -10.54 -8.99 14.43
N CYS A 114 -9.82 -10.08 14.14
CA CYS A 114 -8.55 -10.04 13.43
C CYS A 114 -8.62 -10.98 12.22
N SER A 115 -8.13 -10.52 11.07
CA SER A 115 -7.98 -11.33 9.87
C SER A 115 -6.64 -11.06 9.20
N SER A 116 -6.15 -12.05 8.46
CA SER A 116 -4.94 -11.94 7.66
C SER A 116 -5.23 -12.46 6.25
N ALA A 117 -4.64 -11.81 5.24
CA ALA A 117 -4.77 -12.19 3.85
C ALA A 117 -3.45 -12.01 3.11
N GLN A 118 -3.16 -12.92 2.17
CA GLN A 118 -2.10 -12.72 1.20
C GLN A 118 -2.48 -11.59 0.24
N CYS A 119 -1.53 -10.73 -0.07
CA CYS A 119 -1.70 -9.64 -1.02
C CYS A 119 -0.65 -9.71 -2.14
N VAL A 120 -1.04 -9.19 -3.29
CA VAL A 120 -0.13 -8.90 -4.40
C VAL A 120 -0.39 -7.47 -4.82
N ALA A 121 0.63 -6.62 -4.76
CA ALA A 121 0.60 -5.25 -5.22
C ALA A 121 1.46 -5.10 -6.48
N SER A 122 0.94 -4.38 -7.47
CA SER A 122 1.69 -3.97 -8.67
C SER A 122 1.78 -2.45 -8.64
N LEU A 123 3.00 -1.92 -8.57
CA LEU A 123 3.33 -0.51 -8.36
C LEU A 123 4.11 0.03 -9.54
#